data_AF-A0A0F9BX74-F1
#
_entry.id   AF-A0A0F9BX74-F1
#
_cell.length_a   1.000
_cell.length_b   1.000
_cell.length_c   1.000
_cell.angle_alpha   90.00
_cell.angle_beta   90.00
_cell.angle_gamma   90.00
#
_symmetry.space_group_name_H-M   'P 1'
#
loop_
_entity.id
_entity.type
_entity.pdbx_description
1 polymer ?
#
loop_
_entity_poly.entity_id
_entity_poly.type
_entity_poly.pdbx_seq_one_letter_code
_entity_poly.pdbx_strand_id
1 'polypeptide(L)'
;MKEFIDKFHSISNRYFSIMDRFTGKNATCIIPRLKKLIQNDPTYFESYNSLVDLLMLSGKDSEASGYINQASRRALKRIADKNGNWPDRLKWSFIENRHIIKPIFNRAVLYWDEGESEKALYLLRKLLLSNPNDNIGARDYILAIRMKMTFDQFEKRFNKGGFYDKDLMEWFDQNYKKFPNEFNWWEK
;
A
#
# COMPACT_ATOMS: atom_id res chain seq x y z
N MET A 1 5.32 -8.46 22.46
CA MET A 1 4.85 -8.35 21.07
C MET A 1 3.72 -7.34 21.03
N LYS A 2 3.88 -6.22 20.33
CA LYS A 2 2.90 -5.14 20.23
C LYS A 2 2.13 -5.26 18.91
N GLU A 3 0.82 -5.54 19.00
CA GLU A 3 -0.09 -5.55 17.86
C GLU A 3 -0.79 -4.19 17.73
N PHE A 4 -0.79 -3.64 16.52
CA PHE A 4 -1.51 -2.41 16.21
C PHE A 4 -2.86 -2.74 15.56
N ILE A 5 -3.92 -2.11 16.05
CA ILE A 5 -5.27 -2.10 15.46
C ILE A 5 -5.74 -0.65 15.50
N ASP A 6 -6.15 -0.08 14.37
CA ASP A 6 -6.63 1.29 14.36
C ASP A 6 -7.98 1.46 15.07
N LYS A 7 -8.29 2.71 15.41
CA LYS A 7 -9.56 3.10 16.00
C LYS A 7 -10.62 3.30 14.92
N PHE A 8 -11.88 3.31 15.35
CA PHE A 8 -12.97 3.76 14.51
C PHE A 8 -12.84 5.24 14.14
N HIS A 9 -13.14 5.57 12.88
CA HIS A 9 -13.20 6.93 12.36
C HIS A 9 -14.65 7.32 12.08
N SER A 10 -15.14 8.37 12.74
CA SER A 10 -16.55 8.81 12.60
C SER A 10 -16.90 9.27 11.18
N ILE A 11 -15.90 9.65 10.38
CA ILE A 11 -16.11 10.05 8.99
C ILE A 11 -16.32 8.87 8.02
N SER A 12 -16.11 7.63 8.47
CA SER A 12 -16.24 6.41 7.64
C SER A 12 -17.61 6.30 6.97
N ASN A 13 -18.70 6.53 7.71
CA ASN A 13 -20.07 6.51 7.15
C ASN A 13 -20.24 7.52 6.00
N ARG A 14 -19.66 8.71 6.15
CA ARG A 14 -19.71 9.76 5.12
C ARG A 14 -18.87 9.38 3.91
N TYR A 15 -17.73 8.74 4.12
CA TYR A 15 -16.90 8.19 3.04
C TYR A 15 -17.66 7.14 2.24
N PHE A 16 -18.25 6.13 2.89
CA PHE A 16 -19.04 5.11 2.19
C PHE A 16 -20.19 5.74 1.39
N SER A 17 -20.95 6.66 1.98
CA SER A 17 -21.99 7.41 1.26
C SER A 17 -21.49 8.21 0.05
N ILE A 18 -20.23 8.67 0.04
CA ILE A 18 -19.63 9.32 -1.14
C ILE A 18 -19.27 8.27 -2.19
N MET A 19 -18.66 7.16 -1.78
CA MET A 19 -18.22 6.10 -2.67
C MET A 19 -19.37 5.30 -3.28
N ASP A 20 -20.48 5.10 -2.57
CA ASP A 20 -21.70 4.48 -3.09
C ASP A 20 -22.31 5.25 -4.28
N ARG A 21 -21.99 6.55 -4.39
CA ARG A 21 -22.43 7.41 -5.49
C ARG A 21 -21.41 7.49 -6.62
N PHE A 22 -20.25 6.85 -6.51
CA PHE A 22 -19.25 6.83 -7.57
C PHE A 22 -19.69 5.89 -8.70
N THR A 23 -19.71 6.39 -9.93
CA THR A 23 -20.21 5.64 -11.11
C THR A 23 -19.12 5.38 -12.15
N GLY A 24 -17.85 5.61 -11.82
CA GLY A 24 -16.75 5.63 -12.78
C GLY A 24 -16.68 6.92 -13.62
N LYS A 25 -17.83 7.54 -13.91
CA LYS A 25 -17.93 8.71 -14.81
C LYS A 25 -17.94 10.06 -14.09
N ASN A 26 -18.15 10.08 -12.77
CA ASN A 26 -18.33 11.29 -11.97
C ASN A 26 -17.13 11.62 -11.07
N ALA A 27 -15.91 11.20 -11.45
CA ALA A 27 -14.69 11.43 -10.68
C ALA A 27 -14.46 12.92 -10.33
N THR A 28 -14.78 13.83 -11.25
CA THR A 28 -14.67 15.29 -11.06
C THR A 28 -15.53 15.80 -9.89
N CYS A 29 -16.66 15.16 -9.60
CA CYS A 29 -17.54 15.47 -8.47
C CYS A 29 -17.10 14.77 -7.17
N ILE A 30 -16.49 13.58 -7.26
CA ILE A 30 -16.06 12.79 -6.09
C ILE A 30 -14.76 13.34 -5.49
N ILE A 31 -13.78 13.72 -6.33
CA ILE A 31 -12.46 14.19 -5.89
C ILE A 31 -12.55 15.34 -4.86
N PRO A 32 -13.31 16.43 -5.08
CA PRO A 32 -13.41 17.51 -4.09
C PRO A 32 -14.02 17.05 -2.76
N ARG A 33 -14.93 16.06 -2.78
CA ARG A 33 -15.56 15.52 -1.57
C ARG A 33 -14.58 14.67 -0.76
N LEU A 34 -13.75 13.86 -1.43
CA LEU A 34 -12.66 13.12 -0.77
C LEU A 34 -11.63 14.06 -0.15
N LYS A 35 -11.23 15.13 -0.87
CA LYS A 35 -10.34 16.18 -0.31
C LYS A 35 -10.94 16.82 0.95
N LYS A 36 -12.25 17.09 0.97
CA LYS A 36 -12.94 17.59 2.17
C LYS A 36 -12.94 16.59 3.32
N LEU A 37 -13.07 15.29 3.05
CA LEU A 37 -12.94 14.26 4.08
C LEU A 37 -11.54 14.23 4.68
N ILE A 38 -10.50 14.34 3.86
CA ILE A 38 -9.10 14.42 4.30
C ILE A 38 -8.86 15.64 5.21
N GLN A 39 -9.50 16.77 4.91
CA GLN A 39 -9.42 17.96 5.77
C GLN A 39 -10.09 17.73 7.13
N ASN A 40 -11.23 17.04 7.15
CA ASN A 40 -11.99 16.77 8.37
C ASN A 40 -11.33 15.70 9.26
N ASP A 41 -10.78 14.65 8.64
CA ASP A 41 -10.01 13.61 9.33
C ASP A 41 -8.75 13.26 8.54
N PRO A 42 -7.64 13.95 8.83
CA PRO A 42 -6.30 13.70 8.29
C PRO A 42 -5.78 12.27 8.38
N THR A 43 -6.35 11.45 9.28
CA THR A 43 -5.87 10.12 9.64
C THR A 43 -6.78 9.00 9.13
N TYR A 44 -7.89 9.33 8.47
CA TYR A 44 -8.72 8.34 7.81
C TYR A 44 -8.28 8.10 6.37
N PHE A 45 -7.35 7.16 6.22
CA PHE A 45 -6.63 6.91 4.97
C PHE A 45 -7.45 6.33 3.81
N GLU A 46 -8.66 5.81 4.03
CA GLU A 46 -9.55 5.40 2.93
C GLU A 46 -9.82 6.57 1.95
N SER A 47 -9.99 7.78 2.48
CA SER A 47 -10.22 8.97 1.65
C SER A 47 -9.00 9.30 0.78
N TYR A 48 -7.80 8.99 1.24
CA TYR A 48 -6.57 9.11 0.47
C TYR A 48 -6.47 8.05 -0.61
N ASN A 49 -6.73 6.78 -0.24
CA ASN A 49 -6.62 5.65 -1.15
C ASN A 49 -7.51 5.84 -2.38
N SER A 50 -8.80 6.15 -2.18
CA SER A 50 -9.70 6.42 -3.32
C SER A 50 -9.31 7.67 -4.09
N LEU A 51 -8.82 8.71 -3.44
CA LEU A 51 -8.40 9.93 -4.13
C LEU A 51 -7.22 9.66 -5.04
N VAL A 52 -6.21 8.92 -4.55
CA VAL A 52 -5.05 8.49 -5.34
C VAL A 52 -5.51 7.66 -6.54
N ASP A 53 -6.35 6.65 -6.33
CA ASP A 53 -6.85 5.79 -7.40
C ASP A 53 -7.58 6.62 -8.48
N LEU A 54 -8.43 7.57 -8.09
CA LEU A 54 -9.14 8.46 -9.03
C LEU A 54 -8.21 9.44 -9.77
N LEU A 55 -7.17 9.96 -9.10
CA LEU A 55 -6.21 10.86 -9.71
C LEU A 55 -5.37 10.12 -10.76
N MET A 56 -4.90 8.91 -10.45
CA MET A 56 -4.17 8.05 -11.40
C MET A 56 -5.05 7.73 -12.62
N LEU A 57 -6.31 7.34 -12.41
CA LEU A 57 -7.27 7.10 -13.51
C LEU A 57 -7.54 8.35 -14.37
N SER A 58 -7.31 9.54 -13.81
CA SER A 58 -7.48 10.82 -14.50
C SER A 58 -6.18 11.36 -15.13
N GLY A 59 -5.08 10.57 -15.12
CA GLY A 59 -3.76 10.97 -15.63
C GLY A 59 -3.09 12.07 -14.81
N LYS A 60 -3.44 12.20 -13.52
CA LYS A 60 -2.91 13.23 -12.61
C LYS A 60 -1.85 12.67 -11.68
N ASP A 61 -0.88 11.96 -12.24
CA ASP A 61 0.07 11.13 -11.50
C ASP A 61 0.91 11.93 -10.52
N SER A 62 1.36 13.14 -10.91
CA SER A 62 2.09 14.04 -10.01
C SER A 62 1.27 14.45 -8.77
N GLU A 63 -0.02 14.73 -8.95
CA GLU A 63 -0.93 15.05 -7.84
C GLU A 63 -1.14 13.81 -6.95
N ALA A 64 -1.33 12.63 -7.56
CA ALA A 64 -1.48 11.36 -6.87
C ALA A 64 -0.26 11.03 -6.01
N SER A 65 0.95 11.15 -6.55
CA SER A 65 2.22 10.97 -5.82
C SER A 65 2.34 11.93 -4.63
N GLY A 66 1.86 13.17 -4.75
CA GLY A 66 1.75 14.11 -3.63
C GLY A 66 0.88 13.57 -2.49
N TYR A 67 -0.29 12.99 -2.81
CA TYR A 67 -1.18 12.38 -1.81
C TYR A 67 -0.61 11.07 -1.24
N ILE A 68 0.07 10.24 -2.03
CA ILE A 68 0.77 9.03 -1.55
C ILE A 68 1.82 9.42 -0.50
N ASN A 69 2.65 10.42 -0.81
CA ASN A 69 3.66 10.94 0.11
C ASN A 69 3.06 11.51 1.40
N GLN A 70 1.96 12.26 1.28
CA GLN A 70 1.27 12.81 2.44
C GLN A 70 0.65 11.72 3.32
N ALA A 71 -0.06 10.76 2.71
CA ALA A 71 -0.76 9.68 3.39
C ALA A 71 0.22 8.74 4.08
N SER A 72 1.26 8.28 3.38
CA SER A 72 2.28 7.38 3.95
C SER A 72 3.00 8.00 5.14
N ARG A 73 3.41 9.28 5.07
CA ARG A 73 4.03 9.97 6.21
C ARG A 73 3.11 10.00 7.44
N ARG A 74 1.81 10.27 7.23
CA ARG A 74 0.81 10.27 8.30
C ARG A 74 0.55 8.87 8.84
N ALA A 75 0.49 7.86 7.97
CA ALA A 75 0.30 6.46 8.32
C ALA A 75 1.47 5.93 9.16
N LEU A 76 2.71 6.21 8.76
CA LEU A 76 3.92 5.87 9.53
C LEU A 76 3.90 6.52 10.93
N LYS A 77 3.53 7.80 11.03
CA LYS A 77 3.38 8.47 12.32
C LYS A 77 2.25 7.86 13.17
N ARG A 78 1.19 7.36 12.54
CA ARG A 78 0.03 6.78 13.23
C ARG A 78 0.36 5.43 13.88
N ILE A 79 1.14 4.59 13.21
CA ILE A 79 1.49 3.25 13.68
C ILE A 79 2.70 3.23 14.61
N ALA A 80 3.54 4.26 14.56
CA ALA A 80 4.73 4.33 15.38
C ALA A 80 4.38 4.47 16.86
N ASP A 81 5.11 3.76 17.73
CA ASP A 81 5.01 3.97 19.17
C ASP A 81 5.66 5.29 19.61
N LYS A 82 5.59 5.59 20.92
CA LYS A 82 6.18 6.82 21.50
C LYS A 82 7.67 7.02 21.21
N ASN A 83 8.39 5.95 20.87
CA ASN A 83 9.82 5.98 20.55
C ASN A 83 10.08 5.96 19.03
N GLY A 84 9.03 6.02 18.20
CA GLY A 84 9.15 5.95 16.75
C GLY A 84 9.25 4.52 16.20
N ASN A 85 9.03 3.49 17.02
CA ASN A 85 9.18 2.11 16.56
C ASN A 85 7.96 1.62 15.79
N TRP A 86 8.23 0.87 14.72
CA TRP A 86 7.22 0.12 13.96
C TRP A 86 6.62 -1.00 14.83
N PRO A 87 5.30 -1.28 14.75
CA PRO A 87 4.66 -2.32 15.55
C PRO A 87 5.09 -3.73 15.14
N ASP A 88 5.21 -4.66 16.10
CA ASP A 88 5.59 -6.05 15.81
C ASP A 88 4.56 -6.74 14.89
N ARG A 89 3.27 -6.37 15.03
CA ARG A 89 2.18 -6.87 14.18
C ARG A 89 1.33 -5.72 13.63
N LEU A 90 1.18 -5.70 12.31
CA LEU A 90 0.32 -4.80 11.55
C LEU A 90 -0.41 -5.63 10.49
N LYS A 91 -1.35 -6.46 10.95
CA LYS A 91 -2.00 -7.43 10.07
C LYS A 91 -2.98 -6.76 9.12
N TRP A 92 -2.93 -7.18 7.85
CA TRP A 92 -3.89 -6.77 6.82
C TRP A 92 -5.30 -7.35 7.05
N SER A 93 -5.39 -8.50 7.74
CA SER A 93 -6.68 -9.16 8.00
C SER A 93 -7.64 -8.29 8.82
N PHE A 94 -7.11 -7.44 9.71
CA PHE A 94 -7.90 -6.42 10.41
C PHE A 94 -8.32 -5.33 9.44
N ILE A 95 -9.63 -5.14 9.29
CA ILE A 95 -10.21 -4.15 8.37
C ILE A 95 -9.76 -2.73 8.77
N GLU A 96 -9.64 -2.50 10.07
CA GLU A 96 -9.14 -1.29 10.71
C GLU A 96 -7.71 -0.94 10.28
N ASN A 97 -6.91 -1.90 9.84
CA ASN A 97 -5.52 -1.64 9.45
C ASN A 97 -5.34 -1.42 7.95
N ARG A 98 -6.25 -1.94 7.11
CA ARG A 98 -6.07 -1.95 5.64
C ARG A 98 -5.87 -0.55 5.08
N HIS A 99 -6.66 0.40 5.57
CA HIS A 99 -6.59 1.78 5.11
C HIS A 99 -5.23 2.44 5.43
N ILE A 100 -4.57 2.05 6.54
CA ILE A 100 -3.23 2.53 6.92
C ILE A 100 -2.13 1.85 6.12
N ILE A 101 -2.24 0.53 5.90
CA ILE A 101 -1.21 -0.27 5.22
C ILE A 101 -1.09 0.17 3.76
N LYS A 102 -2.21 0.37 3.05
CA LYS A 102 -2.21 0.68 1.61
C LYS A 102 -1.37 1.93 1.26
N PRO A 103 -1.46 3.08 1.95
CA PRO A 103 -0.57 4.21 1.72
C PRO A 103 0.92 3.91 1.89
N ILE A 104 1.30 3.08 2.87
CA ILE A 104 2.70 2.72 3.11
C ILE A 104 3.20 1.83 1.97
N PHE A 105 2.38 0.87 1.55
CA PHE A 105 2.66 0.01 0.40
C PHE A 105 2.79 0.84 -0.88
N ASN A 106 1.83 1.73 -1.18
CA ASN A 106 1.87 2.62 -2.34
C ASN A 106 3.13 3.49 -2.35
N ARG A 107 3.60 3.93 -1.17
CA ARG A 107 4.86 4.68 -1.09
C ARG A 107 6.08 3.80 -1.42
N ALA A 108 6.07 2.54 -1.00
CA ALA A 108 7.13 1.59 -1.34
C ALA A 108 7.16 1.32 -2.85
N VAL A 109 6.00 1.15 -3.48
CA VAL A 109 5.86 1.01 -4.94
C VAL A 109 6.38 2.27 -5.65
N LEU A 110 5.97 3.46 -5.19
CA LEU A 110 6.45 4.72 -5.75
C LEU A 110 7.97 4.88 -5.61
N TYR A 111 8.57 4.49 -4.49
CA TYR A 111 10.04 4.48 -4.38
C TYR A 111 10.68 3.56 -5.41
N TRP A 112 10.12 2.37 -5.64
CA TRP A 112 10.69 1.45 -6.61
C TRP A 112 10.59 1.98 -8.04
N ASP A 113 9.45 2.58 -8.39
CA ASP A 113 9.24 3.27 -9.67
C ASP A 113 10.22 4.43 -9.87
N GLU A 114 10.50 5.20 -8.81
CA GLU A 114 11.52 6.26 -8.77
C GLU A 114 12.98 5.72 -8.81
N GLY A 115 13.18 4.40 -8.89
CA GLY A 115 14.50 3.76 -8.87
C GLY A 115 15.15 3.63 -7.48
N GLU A 116 14.46 4.08 -6.43
CA GLU A 116 14.89 4.11 -5.03
C GLU A 116 14.69 2.75 -4.34
N SER A 117 15.29 1.71 -4.92
CA SER A 117 15.08 0.30 -4.56
C SER A 117 15.33 -0.01 -3.08
N GLU A 118 16.32 0.60 -2.45
CA GLU A 118 16.59 0.39 -1.02
C GLU A 118 15.51 0.98 -0.11
N LYS A 119 14.94 2.14 -0.47
CA LYS A 119 13.82 2.75 0.25
C LYS A 119 12.55 1.92 0.10
N ALA A 120 12.31 1.38 -1.11
CA ALA A 120 11.23 0.45 -1.37
C ALA A 120 11.35 -0.83 -0.52
N LEU A 121 12.52 -1.49 -0.58
CA LEU A 121 12.81 -2.70 0.20
C LEU A 121 12.64 -2.49 1.70
N TYR A 122 13.07 -1.34 2.23
CA TYR A 122 12.90 -1.02 3.65
C TYR A 122 11.42 -1.09 4.07
N LEU A 123 10.52 -0.42 3.33
CA LEU A 123 9.09 -0.42 3.66
C LEU A 123 8.44 -1.79 3.41
N LEU A 124 8.75 -2.43 2.27
CA LEU A 124 8.18 -3.74 1.94
C LEU A 124 8.56 -4.80 2.97
N ARG A 125 9.82 -4.84 3.42
CA ARG A 125 10.27 -5.78 4.46
C ARG A 125 9.57 -5.51 5.79
N LYS A 126 9.38 -4.24 6.18
CA LYS A 126 8.64 -3.89 7.41
C LYS A 126 7.18 -4.35 7.33
N LEU A 127 6.53 -4.17 6.19
CA LEU A 127 5.17 -4.66 5.95
C LEU A 127 5.11 -6.19 6.01
N LEU A 128 5.99 -6.87 5.31
CA LEU A 128 6.05 -8.34 5.25
C LEU A 128 6.30 -8.95 6.64
N LEU A 129 7.29 -8.45 7.39
CA LEU A 129 7.62 -8.96 8.73
C LEU A 129 6.49 -8.75 9.74
N SER A 130 5.75 -7.64 9.65
CA SER A 130 4.63 -7.34 10.55
C SER A 130 3.29 -7.95 10.10
N ASN A 131 3.25 -8.54 8.91
CA ASN A 131 2.11 -9.29 8.37
C ASN A 131 2.60 -10.52 7.56
N PRO A 132 3.11 -11.59 8.21
CA PRO A 132 3.74 -12.73 7.53
C PRO A 132 2.85 -13.49 6.53
N ASN A 133 1.51 -13.45 6.70
CA ASN A 133 0.58 -14.03 5.73
C ASN A 133 0.61 -13.31 4.37
N ASP A 134 1.20 -12.11 4.34
CA ASP A 134 1.45 -11.29 3.16
C ASP A 134 0.26 -11.11 2.23
N ASN A 135 -0.91 -10.84 2.82
CA ASN A 135 -2.12 -10.56 2.03
C ASN A 135 -2.02 -9.27 1.19
N ILE A 136 -0.97 -8.47 1.37
CA ILE A 136 -0.67 -7.27 0.60
C ILE A 136 0.25 -7.55 -0.60
N GLY A 137 0.88 -8.73 -0.67
CA GLY A 137 1.77 -9.14 -1.76
C GLY A 137 3.15 -8.48 -1.71
N ALA A 138 3.64 -8.02 -0.55
CA ALA A 138 4.93 -7.37 -0.43
C ALA A 138 6.11 -8.29 -0.83
N ARG A 139 5.98 -9.61 -0.65
CA ARG A 139 7.03 -10.58 -1.00
C ARG A 139 7.38 -10.56 -2.49
N ASP A 140 6.39 -10.36 -3.34
CA ASP A 140 6.55 -10.42 -4.80
C ASP A 140 7.39 -9.23 -5.28
N TYR A 141 7.12 -8.04 -4.73
CA TYR A 141 7.87 -6.82 -4.98
C TYR A 141 9.31 -6.92 -4.42
N ILE A 142 9.48 -7.47 -3.21
CA ILE A 142 10.82 -7.72 -2.64
C ILE A 142 11.62 -8.62 -3.58
N LEU A 143 11.04 -9.75 -4.00
CA LEU A 143 11.71 -10.70 -4.89
C LEU A 143 12.09 -10.04 -6.22
N ALA A 144 11.18 -9.25 -6.81
CA ALA A 144 11.43 -8.56 -8.07
C ALA A 144 12.60 -7.59 -7.98
N ILE A 145 12.64 -6.76 -6.92
CA ILE A 145 13.76 -5.84 -6.66
C ILE A 145 15.06 -6.62 -6.48
N ARG A 146 15.06 -7.73 -5.72
CA ARG A 146 16.25 -8.56 -5.50
C ARG A 146 16.74 -9.26 -6.77
N MET A 147 15.84 -9.54 -7.70
CA MET A 147 16.15 -10.01 -9.05
C MET A 147 16.54 -8.89 -10.02
N LYS A 148 16.72 -7.66 -9.53
CA LYS A 148 17.09 -6.46 -10.32
C LYS A 148 16.07 -6.10 -11.40
N MET A 149 14.80 -6.44 -11.16
CA MET A 149 13.70 -6.02 -12.02
C MET A 149 13.35 -4.55 -11.70
N THR A 150 13.13 -3.74 -12.73
CA THR A 150 12.49 -2.42 -12.58
C THR A 150 10.99 -2.60 -12.35
N PHE A 151 10.32 -1.61 -11.76
CA PHE A 151 8.88 -1.63 -11.59
C PHE A 151 8.15 -1.85 -12.94
N ASP A 152 8.55 -1.11 -13.96
CA ASP A 152 8.05 -1.25 -15.33
C ASP A 152 8.16 -2.68 -15.89
N GLN A 153 9.30 -3.35 -15.68
CA GLN A 153 9.49 -4.73 -16.13
C GLN A 153 8.59 -5.70 -15.37
N PHE A 154 8.40 -5.47 -14.07
CA PHE A 154 7.51 -6.29 -13.25
C PHE A 154 6.06 -6.14 -13.67
N GLU A 155 5.59 -4.91 -13.82
CA GLU A 155 4.23 -4.62 -14.25
C GLU A 155 3.96 -5.17 -15.65
N LYS A 156 4.85 -4.94 -16.62
CA LYS A 156 4.70 -5.48 -17.98
C LYS A 156 4.65 -7.01 -18.01
N ARG A 157 5.32 -7.68 -17.06
CA ARG A 157 5.38 -9.14 -17.01
C ARG A 157 4.15 -9.75 -16.33
N PHE A 158 3.73 -9.19 -15.21
CA PHE A 158 2.78 -9.85 -14.31
C PHE A 158 1.41 -9.18 -14.24
N ASN A 159 1.31 -7.87 -14.48
CA ASN A 159 0.03 -7.16 -14.37
C ASN A 159 -0.86 -7.50 -15.58
N LYS A 160 -2.05 -8.05 -15.33
CA LYS A 160 -3.05 -8.44 -16.33
C LYS A 160 -4.22 -7.45 -16.42
N GLY A 161 -3.93 -6.15 -16.35
CA GLY A 161 -4.95 -5.10 -16.39
C GLY A 161 -5.58 -4.80 -15.02
N GLY A 162 -4.76 -4.80 -13.98
CA GLY A 162 -5.14 -4.46 -12.61
C GLY A 162 -5.20 -5.65 -11.65
N PHE A 163 -4.85 -6.86 -12.11
CA PHE A 163 -4.77 -8.04 -11.27
C PHE A 163 -3.53 -8.88 -11.61
N TYR A 164 -3.08 -9.66 -10.63
CA TYR A 164 -2.03 -10.66 -10.77
C TYR A 164 -2.66 -12.05 -10.66
N ASP A 165 -2.22 -12.97 -11.50
CA ASP A 165 -2.73 -14.34 -11.56
C ASP A 165 -1.71 -15.35 -11.02
N LYS A 166 -1.94 -16.63 -11.32
CA LYS A 166 -1.06 -17.73 -10.90
C LYS A 166 0.37 -17.61 -11.42
N ASP A 167 0.61 -16.90 -12.53
CA ASP A 167 1.94 -16.79 -13.13
C ASP A 167 2.89 -16.08 -12.16
N LEU A 168 2.40 -15.08 -11.41
CA LEU A 168 3.18 -14.40 -10.38
C LEU A 168 3.50 -15.34 -9.21
N MET A 169 2.52 -16.13 -8.77
CA MET A 169 2.69 -17.08 -7.67
C MET A 169 3.72 -18.17 -8.03
N GLU A 170 3.56 -18.79 -9.19
CA GLU A 170 4.49 -19.80 -9.69
C GLU A 170 5.90 -19.23 -9.86
N TRP A 171 6.01 -17.99 -10.37
CA TRP A 171 7.30 -17.30 -10.48
C TRP A 171 7.93 -17.06 -9.10
N PHE A 172 7.15 -16.63 -8.11
CA PHE A 172 7.67 -16.44 -6.76
C PHE A 172 8.24 -17.74 -6.21
N ASP A 173 7.45 -18.82 -6.22
CA ASP A 173 7.80 -20.15 -5.69
C ASP A 173 9.09 -20.71 -6.31
N GLN A 174 9.30 -20.47 -7.61
CA GLN A 174 10.50 -20.91 -8.33
C GLN A 174 11.77 -20.12 -7.97
N ASN A 175 11.64 -18.90 -7.43
CA ASN A 175 12.76 -17.95 -7.36
C ASN A 175 13.13 -17.49 -5.94
N TYR A 176 12.20 -17.45 -4.98
CA TYR A 176 12.47 -16.84 -3.68
C TYR A 176 13.59 -17.55 -2.90
N LYS A 177 13.78 -18.87 -3.07
CA LYS A 177 14.85 -19.65 -2.43
C LYS A 177 16.26 -19.18 -2.81
N LYS A 178 16.42 -18.45 -3.91
CA LYS A 178 17.69 -17.82 -4.32
C LYS A 178 18.09 -16.66 -3.40
N PHE A 179 17.18 -16.16 -2.57
CA PHE A 179 17.37 -15.03 -1.67
C PHE A 179 17.08 -15.41 -0.21
N PRO A 180 17.89 -16.28 0.40
CA PRO A 180 17.64 -16.76 1.77
C PRO A 180 17.65 -15.64 2.82
N ASN A 181 18.40 -14.55 2.58
CA ASN A 181 18.41 -13.39 3.48
C ASN A 181 17.05 -12.67 3.56
N GLU A 182 16.20 -12.82 2.53
CA GLU A 182 14.84 -12.27 2.55
C GLU A 182 13.83 -13.29 3.09
N PHE A 183 13.98 -14.56 2.71
CA PHE A 183 12.89 -15.54 2.76
C PHE A 183 13.20 -16.85 3.49
N ASN A 184 14.33 -17.00 4.21
CA ASN A 184 14.63 -18.24 4.95
C ASN A 184 13.60 -18.62 6.03
N TRP A 185 12.75 -17.67 6.41
CA TRP A 185 11.70 -17.81 7.41
C TRP A 185 10.32 -18.03 6.78
N TRP A 186 10.20 -17.94 5.45
CA TRP A 186 8.92 -17.96 4.73
C TRP A 186 8.18 -19.31 4.78
N GLU A 187 8.91 -20.42 4.72
CA GLU A 187 8.35 -21.79 4.78
C GLU A 187 8.33 -22.38 6.22
N LYS A 188 8.61 -21.57 7.25
CA LYS A 188 8.68 -22.03 8.64
C LYS A 188 7.39 -21.73 9.39
#